data_AF-A0A6L9JK46-F1
#
_entry.id   AF-A0A6L9JK46-F1
#
_cell.length_a   1.000
_cell.length_b   1.000
_cell.length_c   1.000
_cell.angle_alpha   90.00
_cell.angle_beta   90.00
_cell.angle_gamma   90.00
#
_symmetry.space_group_name_H-M   'P 1'
#
loop_
_entity.id
_entity.type
_entity.pdbx_description
1 polymer ?
#
loop_
_entity_poly.entity_id
_entity_poly.type
_entity_poly.pdbx_seq_one_letter_code
_entity_poly.pdbx_strand_id
1 'polypeptide(L)'
;MARYASYEKFAEIIRYRFTNPQKTLEELFSRLVFNILCGNTDDHARNHAAFWDGKNLSLTPAYDICPQGRSGNEASQAMLIVENKNLSQLQTCLETAHNFNISEKKAKEIFNRQILIIQDNWNNICEEAELSEIDKKLFWHRQFLNPFSIIF
;
A
#
# COMPACT_ATOMS: atom_id res chain seq x y z
N MET A 1 -9.02 15.75 -14.11
CA MET A 1 -9.90 14.61 -14.46
C MET A 1 -9.39 13.33 -13.78
N ALA A 2 -9.28 13.35 -12.43
CA ALA A 2 -8.78 12.25 -11.60
C ALA A 2 -9.89 11.66 -10.69
N ARG A 3 -11.16 11.90 -11.03
CA ARG A 3 -12.32 11.67 -10.14
C ARG A 3 -12.78 10.19 -10.00
N TYR A 4 -12.04 9.19 -10.50
CA TYR A 4 -12.59 7.82 -10.60
C TYR A 4 -11.60 6.65 -10.37
N ALA A 5 -10.39 6.88 -9.91
CA ALA A 5 -9.48 5.78 -9.59
C ALA A 5 -9.66 5.32 -8.15
N SER A 6 -10.10 4.07 -7.97
CA SER A 6 -10.20 3.41 -6.67
C SER A 6 -9.56 2.04 -6.71
N TYR A 7 -9.11 1.57 -5.55
CA TYR A 7 -8.63 0.20 -5.39
C TYR A 7 -9.74 -0.82 -5.66
N GLU A 8 -10.99 -0.50 -5.33
CA GLU A 8 -12.15 -1.34 -5.64
C GLU A 8 -12.29 -1.55 -7.14
N LYS A 9 -12.16 -0.47 -7.93
CA LYS A 9 -12.25 -0.57 -9.38
C LYS A 9 -11.10 -1.38 -9.96
N PHE A 10 -9.90 -1.24 -9.40
CA PHE A 10 -8.77 -2.02 -9.84
C PHE A 10 -8.91 -3.51 -9.48
N ALA A 11 -9.43 -3.81 -8.28
CA ALA A 11 -9.74 -5.19 -7.88
C ALA A 11 -10.77 -5.85 -8.82
N GLU A 12 -11.79 -5.10 -9.28
CA GLU A 12 -12.69 -5.59 -10.33
C GLU A 12 -11.96 -5.93 -11.62
N ILE A 13 -11.10 -5.05 -12.12
CA ILE A 13 -10.32 -5.29 -13.36
C ILE A 13 -9.45 -6.55 -13.20
N ILE A 14 -8.83 -6.72 -12.04
CA ILE A 14 -8.02 -7.90 -11.72
C ILE A 14 -8.85 -9.19 -11.82
N ARG A 15 -10.06 -9.20 -11.25
CA ARG A 15 -10.96 -10.37 -11.31
C ARG A 15 -11.26 -10.84 -12.73
N TYR A 16 -11.43 -9.92 -13.67
CA TYR A 16 -11.87 -10.25 -15.02
C TYR A 16 -10.73 -10.46 -16.03
N ARG A 17 -9.59 -9.80 -15.84
CA ARG A 17 -8.59 -9.67 -16.91
C ARG A 17 -7.23 -10.28 -16.60
N PHE A 18 -6.95 -10.67 -15.36
CA PHE A 18 -5.62 -11.14 -14.97
C PHE A 18 -5.51 -12.67 -14.97
N THR A 19 -4.31 -13.16 -15.25
CA THR A 19 -3.99 -14.60 -15.32
C THR A 19 -4.19 -15.35 -14.00
N ASN A 20 -3.93 -14.69 -12.87
CA ASN A 20 -4.13 -15.25 -11.53
C ASN A 20 -4.77 -14.20 -10.60
N PRO A 21 -6.11 -14.02 -10.66
CA PRO A 21 -6.77 -12.93 -9.97
C PRO A 21 -6.58 -12.96 -8.44
N GLN A 22 -6.73 -14.12 -7.80
CA GLN A 22 -6.63 -14.21 -6.34
C GLN A 22 -5.24 -13.80 -5.83
N LYS A 23 -4.18 -14.31 -6.46
CA LYS A 23 -2.81 -13.92 -6.09
C LYS A 23 -2.53 -12.45 -6.37
N THR A 24 -3.08 -11.92 -7.47
CA THR A 24 -2.91 -10.51 -7.85
C THR A 24 -3.66 -9.58 -6.91
N LEU A 25 -4.84 -9.96 -6.43
CA LEU A 25 -5.59 -9.21 -5.42
C LEU A 25 -4.85 -9.16 -4.09
N GLU A 26 -4.29 -10.28 -3.62
CA GLU A 26 -3.45 -10.31 -2.40
C GLU A 26 -2.22 -9.42 -2.53
N GLU A 27 -1.58 -9.42 -3.71
CA GLU A 27 -0.44 -8.54 -4.02
C GLU A 27 -0.86 -7.06 -4.04
N LEU A 28 -1.96 -6.69 -4.73
CA LEU A 28 -2.43 -5.31 -4.76
C LEU A 28 -2.82 -4.81 -3.35
N PHE A 29 -3.50 -5.64 -2.57
CA PHE A 29 -3.81 -5.33 -1.17
C PHE A 29 -2.54 -5.12 -0.35
N SER A 30 -1.54 -5.99 -0.53
CA SER A 30 -0.24 -5.87 0.15
C SER A 30 0.49 -4.59 -0.24
N ARG A 31 0.40 -4.12 -1.49
CA ARG A 31 0.96 -2.83 -1.93
C ARG A 31 0.27 -1.64 -1.29
N LEU A 32 -1.07 -1.64 -1.23
CA LEU A 32 -1.84 -0.62 -0.52
C LEU A 32 -1.41 -0.52 0.95
N VAL A 33 -1.33 -1.66 1.65
CA VAL A 33 -0.86 -1.71 3.04
C VAL A 33 0.54 -1.15 3.16
N PHE A 34 1.45 -1.56 2.28
CA PHE A 34 2.84 -1.10 2.33
C PHE A 34 2.95 0.40 2.08
N ASN A 35 2.23 0.93 1.09
CA ASN A 35 2.17 2.37 0.79
C ASN A 35 1.72 3.16 2.01
N ILE A 36 0.71 2.68 2.74
CA ILE A 36 0.27 3.30 3.99
C ILE A 36 1.34 3.22 5.07
N LEU A 37 1.98 2.06 5.24
CA LEU A 37 2.99 1.84 6.29
C LEU A 37 4.30 2.59 6.02
N CYS A 38 4.65 2.87 4.77
CA CYS A 38 5.85 3.66 4.44
C CYS A 38 5.55 5.14 4.21
N GLY A 39 4.29 5.57 4.29
CA GLY A 39 3.91 6.97 4.06
C GLY A 39 3.96 7.38 2.59
N ASN A 40 3.83 6.44 1.65
CA ASN A 40 3.60 6.71 0.24
C ASN A 40 2.11 7.00 -0.01
N THR A 41 1.78 8.27 -0.13
CA THR A 41 0.46 8.83 -0.43
C THR A 41 0.22 9.10 -1.92
N ASP A 42 1.28 9.14 -2.73
CA ASP A 42 1.21 9.45 -4.17
C ASP A 42 0.88 8.23 -5.04
N ASP A 43 0.30 7.16 -4.45
CA ASP A 43 -0.06 5.94 -5.18
C ASP A 43 -1.27 6.14 -6.10
N HIS A 44 -1.01 6.71 -7.26
CA HIS A 44 -2.00 6.96 -8.31
C HIS A 44 -2.19 5.73 -9.19
N ALA A 45 -3.31 5.67 -9.93
CA ALA A 45 -3.58 4.58 -10.88
C ALA A 45 -2.48 4.39 -11.95
N ARG A 46 -1.65 5.42 -12.24
CA ARG A 46 -0.53 5.34 -13.18
C ARG A 46 0.70 4.63 -12.60
N ASN A 47 0.75 4.48 -11.28
CA ASN A 47 1.81 3.77 -10.55
C ASN A 47 1.53 2.25 -10.51
N HIS A 48 0.44 1.83 -11.16
CA HIS A 48 0.09 0.45 -11.36
C HIS A 48 0.08 0.10 -12.85
N ALA A 49 0.85 -0.93 -13.21
CA ALA A 49 0.91 -1.44 -14.57
C ALA A 49 0.76 -2.96 -14.60
N ALA A 50 0.41 -3.47 -15.78
CA ALA A 50 0.36 -4.89 -16.05
C ALA A 50 0.93 -5.17 -17.45
N PHE A 51 1.68 -6.26 -17.56
CA PHE A 51 2.04 -6.83 -18.85
C PHE A 51 0.81 -7.42 -19.52
N TRP A 52 0.73 -7.28 -20.84
CA TRP A 52 -0.32 -7.87 -21.66
C TRP A 52 0.28 -8.86 -22.64
N ASP A 53 -0.19 -10.11 -22.60
CA ASP A 53 0.30 -11.19 -23.46
C ASP A 53 -0.51 -11.35 -24.78
N GLY A 54 -1.41 -10.41 -25.07
CA GLY A 54 -2.40 -10.51 -26.15
C GLY A 54 -3.78 -10.99 -25.70
N LYS A 55 -3.90 -11.56 -24.50
CA LYS A 55 -5.16 -12.09 -23.93
C LYS A 55 -5.40 -11.64 -22.49
N ASN A 56 -4.45 -11.91 -21.61
CA ASN A 56 -4.54 -11.69 -20.18
C ASN A 56 -3.51 -10.65 -19.71
N LEU A 57 -3.77 -10.13 -18.52
CA LEU A 57 -2.88 -9.22 -17.81
C LEU A 57 -2.10 -9.95 -16.71
N SER A 58 -0.87 -9.51 -16.45
CA SER A 58 -0.06 -9.93 -15.31
C SER A 58 0.58 -8.70 -14.67
N LEU A 59 0.41 -8.53 -13.35
CA LEU A 59 0.87 -7.33 -12.64
C LEU A 59 2.39 -7.20 -12.77
N THR A 60 2.88 -5.99 -13.03
CA THR A 60 4.32 -5.72 -13.00
C THR A 60 4.83 -5.76 -11.56
N PRO A 61 6.15 -5.86 -11.32
CA PRO A 61 6.74 -5.48 -10.04
C PRO A 61 6.25 -4.10 -9.60
N ALA A 62 6.22 -3.84 -8.29
CA ALA A 62 5.92 -2.52 -7.77
C ALA A 62 7.05 -1.54 -8.14
N TYR A 63 6.70 -0.30 -8.43
CA TYR A 63 7.62 0.77 -8.78
C TYR A 63 7.08 2.11 -8.24
N ASP A 64 7.90 3.16 -8.31
CA ASP A 64 7.55 4.51 -7.86
C ASP A 64 7.02 4.57 -6.41
N ILE A 65 7.70 3.85 -5.52
CA ILE A 65 7.45 3.88 -4.09
C ILE A 65 8.33 4.99 -3.51
N CYS A 66 7.72 6.13 -3.21
CA CYS A 66 8.44 7.32 -2.74
C CYS A 66 7.77 7.89 -1.49
N PRO A 67 8.12 7.48 -0.27
CA PRO A 67 7.59 8.08 0.96
C PRO A 67 7.62 9.61 0.94
N GLN A 68 6.47 10.27 1.14
CA GLN A 68 6.43 11.74 1.14
C GLN A 68 6.54 12.33 2.56
N GLY A 69 7.16 13.50 2.65
CA GLY A 69 7.17 14.29 3.89
C GLY A 69 5.75 14.68 4.30
N ARG A 70 5.43 14.55 5.59
CA ARG A 70 4.11 14.91 6.14
C ARG A 70 4.21 16.23 6.90
N SER A 71 3.29 17.16 6.61
CA SER A 71 3.16 18.43 7.37
C SER A 71 2.34 18.27 8.66
N GLY A 72 1.67 17.13 8.84
CA GLY A 72 0.87 16.78 10.01
C GLY A 72 0.79 15.26 10.21
N ASN A 73 -0.02 14.82 11.18
CA ASN A 73 -0.11 13.40 11.52
C ASN A 73 -1.02 12.60 10.56
N GLU A 74 -2.04 13.25 9.98
CA GLU A 74 -2.99 12.59 9.09
C GLU A 74 -2.52 12.61 7.64
N ALA A 75 -2.93 11.60 6.86
CA ALA A 75 -2.70 11.57 5.42
C ALA A 75 -3.78 10.76 4.71
N SER A 76 -3.95 11.06 3.43
CA SER A 76 -4.88 10.35 2.54
C SER A 76 -4.13 9.81 1.32
N GLN A 77 -4.55 8.65 0.84
CA GLN A 77 -4.05 8.07 -0.40
C GLN A 77 -4.59 8.84 -1.61
N ALA A 78 -3.81 8.88 -2.69
CA ALA A 78 -4.21 9.47 -3.96
C ALA A 78 -5.44 8.78 -4.58
N MET A 79 -5.58 7.46 -4.39
CA MET A 79 -6.73 6.67 -4.80
C MET A 79 -7.72 6.44 -3.66
N LEU A 80 -9.01 6.31 -4.00
CA LEU A 80 -10.03 5.88 -3.04
C LEU A 80 -9.78 4.43 -2.62
N ILE A 81 -9.84 4.16 -1.32
CA ILE A 81 -9.59 2.83 -0.73
C ILE A 81 -10.90 2.03 -0.66
N VAL A 82 -11.93 2.63 -0.06
CA VAL A 82 -13.27 2.04 0.07
C VAL A 82 -14.30 3.13 -0.10
N GLU A 83 -15.25 2.95 -1.00
CA GLU A 83 -16.29 3.94 -1.30
C GLU A 83 -15.68 5.34 -1.53
N ASN A 84 -15.97 6.31 -0.66
CA ASN A 84 -15.45 7.68 -0.70
C ASN A 84 -14.33 7.95 0.31
N LYS A 85 -13.80 6.91 0.96
CA LYS A 85 -12.73 7.02 1.97
C LYS A 85 -11.37 6.71 1.35
N ASN A 86 -10.39 7.53 1.69
CA ASN A 86 -8.98 7.34 1.31
C ASN A 86 -8.01 7.64 2.44
N LEU A 87 -8.46 7.66 3.71
CA LEU A 87 -7.55 7.85 4.83
C LEU A 87 -6.49 6.74 4.86
N SER A 88 -5.23 7.14 5.06
CA SER A 88 -4.08 6.22 5.09
C SER A 88 -4.01 5.50 6.44
N GLN A 89 -4.96 4.60 6.68
CA GLN A 89 -5.10 3.82 7.91
C GLN A 89 -5.34 2.35 7.60
N LEU A 90 -4.75 1.46 8.42
CA LEU A 90 -5.01 0.02 8.33
C LEU A 90 -6.47 -0.32 8.58
N GLN A 91 -7.18 0.47 9.39
CA GLN A 91 -8.63 0.34 9.54
C GLN A 91 -9.38 0.51 8.21
N THR A 92 -8.99 1.49 7.39
CA THR A 92 -9.58 1.69 6.06
C THR A 92 -9.22 0.53 5.10
N CYS A 93 -8.01 -0.02 5.20
CA CYS A 93 -7.65 -1.25 4.48
C CYS A 93 -8.53 -2.44 4.90
N LEU A 94 -8.82 -2.57 6.19
CA LEU A 94 -9.64 -3.66 6.72
C LEU A 94 -11.07 -3.60 6.17
N GLU A 95 -11.64 -2.39 6.10
CA GLU A 95 -12.96 -2.16 5.50
C GLU A 95 -13.02 -2.62 4.04
N THR A 96 -11.98 -2.36 3.23
CA THR A 96 -11.96 -2.81 1.82
C THR A 96 -11.51 -4.26 1.61
N ALA A 97 -11.04 -4.99 2.63
CA ALA A 97 -10.40 -6.31 2.43
C ALA A 97 -11.29 -7.31 1.66
N HIS A 98 -12.60 -7.25 1.89
CA HIS A 98 -13.58 -8.08 1.18
C HIS A 98 -13.58 -7.85 -0.34
N ASN A 99 -13.33 -6.61 -0.80
CA ASN A 99 -13.19 -6.28 -2.23
C ASN A 99 -11.97 -6.96 -2.87
N PHE A 100 -11.02 -7.46 -2.08
CA PHE A 100 -9.85 -8.21 -2.55
C PHE A 100 -9.98 -9.72 -2.36
N ASN A 101 -11.15 -10.21 -1.95
CA ASN A 101 -11.37 -11.59 -1.51
C ASN A 101 -10.42 -11.99 -0.36
N ILE A 102 -10.14 -11.05 0.55
CA ILE A 102 -9.29 -11.27 1.72
C ILE A 102 -10.16 -11.25 2.97
N SER A 103 -10.03 -12.28 3.81
CA SER A 103 -10.70 -12.31 5.10
C SER A 103 -10.04 -11.35 6.08
N GLU A 104 -10.78 -10.89 7.09
CA GLU A 104 -10.26 -10.02 8.14
C GLU A 104 -9.01 -10.62 8.82
N LYS A 105 -9.03 -11.94 9.09
CA LYS A 105 -7.89 -12.67 9.64
C LYS A 105 -6.65 -12.54 8.74
N LYS A 106 -6.80 -12.79 7.45
CA LYS A 106 -5.71 -12.73 6.47
C LYS A 106 -5.20 -11.30 6.28
N ALA A 107 -6.09 -10.29 6.31
CA ALA A 107 -5.69 -8.88 6.29
C ALA A 107 -4.79 -8.54 7.50
N LYS A 108 -5.20 -8.93 8.71
CA LYS A 108 -4.41 -8.73 9.93
C LYS A 108 -3.06 -9.48 9.88
N GLU A 109 -3.02 -10.68 9.30
CA GLU A 109 -1.76 -11.40 9.05
C GLU A 109 -0.82 -10.62 8.11
N ILE A 110 -1.34 -10.01 7.04
CA ILE A 110 -0.57 -9.16 6.12
C ILE A 110 -0.04 -7.93 6.86
N PHE A 111 -0.90 -7.26 7.64
CA PHE A 111 -0.51 -6.08 8.43
C PHE A 111 0.65 -6.41 9.37
N ASN A 112 0.48 -7.42 10.21
CA ASN A 112 1.49 -7.82 11.20
C ASN A 112 2.79 -8.24 10.53
N ARG A 113 2.71 -9.02 9.44
CA ARG A 113 3.90 -9.43 8.69
C ARG A 113 4.68 -8.24 8.16
N GLN A 114 4.02 -7.26 7.53
CA GLN A 114 4.71 -6.10 6.98
C GLN A 114 5.28 -5.20 8.07
N ILE A 115 4.53 -4.96 9.16
CA ILE A 115 5.01 -4.18 10.31
C ILE A 115 6.28 -4.81 10.90
N LEU A 116 6.26 -6.12 11.17
CA LEU A 116 7.41 -6.84 11.71
C LEU A 116 8.61 -6.76 10.76
N ILE A 117 8.41 -7.01 9.46
CA ILE A 117 9.49 -6.90 8.47
C ILE A 117 10.09 -5.49 8.45
N ILE A 118 9.27 -4.44 8.47
CA ILE A 118 9.75 -3.06 8.48
C ILE A 118 10.55 -2.79 9.77
N GLN A 119 10.05 -3.22 10.93
CA GLN A 119 10.72 -3.04 12.22
C GLN A 119 12.06 -3.78 12.29
N ASP A 120 12.07 -5.06 11.92
CA ASP A 120 13.23 -5.94 12.03
C ASP A 120 14.36 -5.51 11.08
N ASN A 121 14.01 -4.95 9.91
CA ASN A 121 14.98 -4.57 8.89
C ASN A 121 15.33 -3.07 8.90
N TRP A 122 14.64 -2.23 9.67
CA TRP A 122 14.80 -0.77 9.62
C TRP A 122 16.26 -0.33 9.74
N ASN A 123 16.97 -0.84 10.77
CA ASN A 123 18.35 -0.45 11.01
C ASN A 123 19.28 -0.90 9.88
N ASN A 124 19.18 -2.16 9.45
CA ASN A 124 20.05 -2.73 8.43
C ASN A 124 19.84 -2.04 7.07
N ILE A 125 18.59 -1.75 6.70
CA ILE A 125 18.26 -1.06 5.44
C ILE A 125 18.68 0.41 5.48
N CYS A 126 18.53 1.09 6.62
CA CYS A 126 19.05 2.45 6.76
C CYS A 126 20.57 2.51 6.62
N GLU A 127 21.28 1.52 7.14
CA GLU A 127 22.74 1.39 6.99
C GLU A 127 23.13 1.10 5.54
N GLU A 128 22.47 0.14 4.89
CA GLU A 128 22.68 -0.18 3.48
C GLU A 128 22.44 1.03 2.56
N ALA A 129 21.42 1.84 2.88
CA ALA A 129 21.09 3.05 2.14
C ALA A 129 21.90 4.30 2.58
N GLU A 130 22.87 4.13 3.48
CA GLU A 130 23.77 5.20 3.98
C GLU A 130 23.01 6.39 4.61
N LEU A 131 21.88 6.14 5.28
CA LEU A 131 21.13 7.18 5.96
C LEU A 131 21.90 7.71 7.17
N SER A 132 21.90 9.03 7.33
CA SER A 132 22.40 9.64 8.56
C SER A 132 21.52 9.25 9.76
N GLU A 133 22.09 9.27 10.96
CA GLU A 133 21.32 9.08 12.20
C GLU A 133 20.22 10.13 12.39
N ILE A 134 20.37 11.30 11.77
CA ILE A 134 19.35 12.36 11.77
C ILE A 134 18.17 11.93 10.87
N ASP A 135 18.44 11.52 9.64
CA ASP A 135 17.40 11.10 8.68
C ASP A 135 16.67 9.85 9.15
N LYS A 136 17.41 8.88 9.70
CA LYS A 136 16.85 7.68 10.30
C LYS A 136 15.86 8.00 11.42
N LYS A 137 16.19 8.92 12.32
CA LYS A 137 15.27 9.39 13.38
C LYS A 137 14.12 10.21 12.83
N LEU A 138 14.38 10.98 11.77
CA LEU A 138 13.36 11.80 11.13
C LEU A 138 12.29 10.94 10.45
N PHE A 139 12.67 9.86 9.77
CA PHE A 139 11.73 9.02 9.03
C PHE A 139 10.93 8.07 9.91
N TRP A 140 11.54 7.59 11.00
CA TRP A 140 10.92 6.64 11.90
C TRP A 140 9.70 7.23 12.64
N HIS A 141 8.57 6.52 12.59
CA HIS A 141 7.27 6.95 13.13
C HIS A 141 6.73 8.29 12.58
N ARG A 142 7.34 8.85 11.53
CA ARG A 142 6.84 10.03 10.82
C ARG A 142 6.39 9.65 9.41
N GLN A 143 7.30 9.13 8.59
CA GLN A 143 6.99 8.60 7.26
C GLN A 143 6.66 7.11 7.37
N PHE A 144 7.56 6.35 7.99
CA PHE A 144 7.39 4.90 8.20
C PHE A 144 6.72 4.61 9.53
N LEU A 145 5.75 3.70 9.52
CA LEU A 145 4.99 3.26 10.69
C LEU A 145 4.47 4.43 11.52
N ASN A 146 3.92 5.44 10.86
CA ASN A 146 3.32 6.58 11.54
C ASN A 146 2.20 6.09 12.48
N PRO A 147 2.11 6.58 13.73
CA PRO A 147 1.05 6.17 14.64
C PRO A 147 -0.36 6.27 14.04
N PHE A 148 -0.64 7.32 13.25
CA PHE A 148 -1.93 7.50 12.59
C PHE A 148 -2.29 6.34 11.65
N SER A 149 -1.31 5.73 10.98
CA SER A 149 -1.59 4.67 10.00
C SER A 149 -1.95 3.33 10.66
N ILE A 150 -1.51 3.10 11.90
CA ILE A 150 -1.65 1.81 12.61
C ILE A 150 -2.76 1.81 13.66
N ILE A 151 -3.60 2.85 13.71
CA ILE A 151 -4.76 2.92 14.60
C ILE A 151 -5.82 1.91 14.12
N PHE A 152 -6.34 1.13 15.08
CA PHE A 152 -7.47 0.21 14.93
C PHE A 152 -8.55 0.57 15.95
#